data_AF-A0A9N9CA68-F1
#
_entry.id   AF-A0A9N9CA68-F1
#
_cell.length_a   1.000
_cell.length_b   1.000
_cell.length_c   1.000
_cell.angle_alpha   90.00
_cell.angle_beta   90.00
_cell.angle_gamma   90.00
#
_symmetry.space_group_name_H-M   'P 1'
#
loop_
_entity.id
_entity.type
_entity.pdbx_description
1 polymer ?
#
loop_
_entity_poly.entity_id
_entity_poly.type
_entity_poly.pdbx_seq_one_letter_code
_entity_poly.pdbx_strand_id
1 'polypeptide(L)'
;MSTCTECFQALGCFDYNAANKISNKIIKINNIGTILATITRCEQSYTSFEYLKTSKFFRRDDYLNTEFINSINNLIKSTPPIPHNEDHIDPGYLMKLCKDLKNFIRIRQEQISIYRTISTHFSNLNSDHIIDQIEACKEKAENLKLIGNLGPLGIGVERELTILGYLFKAQKEIIAYDFKNSTIFLYNAKSNLSSWKEICSQQVYPEEKPEQHQPNIISIIQDNKNNKRLSPFTTSTPGQFYDNKIGRYYYYIRIDDHVWLIIILPPEKHSIPNNAIESIMSLSKRLSGFEILNNLQKFGE
;
A
#
# COMPACT_ATOMS: atom_id res chain seq x y z
N MET A 1 -0.80 -13.87 -19.01
CA MET A 1 -1.85 -12.86 -18.75
C MET A 1 -2.21 -12.80 -17.26
N SER A 2 -2.44 -13.95 -16.57
CA SER A 2 -2.76 -13.96 -15.12
C SER A 2 -1.69 -13.28 -14.25
N THR A 3 -0.42 -13.46 -14.59
CA THR A 3 0.72 -13.02 -13.76
C THR A 3 0.86 -11.49 -13.68
N CYS A 4 0.48 -10.74 -14.73
CA CYS A 4 0.44 -9.27 -14.66
C CYS A 4 -0.72 -8.79 -13.77
N THR A 5 -1.88 -9.45 -13.87
CA THR A 5 -3.03 -9.15 -13.02
C THR A 5 -2.74 -9.45 -11.55
N GLU A 6 -2.05 -10.55 -11.25
CA GLU A 6 -1.56 -10.87 -9.90
C GLU A 6 -0.60 -9.79 -9.38
N CYS A 7 0.27 -9.25 -10.25
CA CYS A 7 1.13 -8.11 -9.88
C CYS A 7 0.32 -6.85 -9.57
N PHE A 8 -0.70 -6.51 -10.38
CA PHE A 8 -1.56 -5.35 -10.12
C PHE A 8 -2.43 -5.52 -8.88
N GLN A 9 -2.88 -6.74 -8.61
CA GLN A 9 -3.56 -7.06 -7.36
C GLN A 9 -2.61 -6.84 -6.17
N ALA A 10 -1.40 -7.40 -6.19
CA ALA A 10 -0.42 -7.19 -5.12
C ALA A 10 -0.12 -5.69 -4.90
N LEU A 11 0.07 -4.93 -5.98
CA LEU A 11 0.30 -3.48 -5.91
C LEU A 11 -0.90 -2.72 -5.35
N GLY A 12 -2.11 -3.00 -5.83
CA GLY A 12 -3.35 -2.38 -5.33
C GLY A 12 -3.67 -2.72 -3.88
N CYS A 13 -3.08 -3.80 -3.35
CA CYS A 13 -3.18 -4.21 -1.95
C CYS A 13 -1.95 -3.80 -1.11
N PHE A 14 -1.06 -2.96 -1.66
CA PHE A 14 0.15 -2.46 -0.98
C PHE A 14 1.18 -3.55 -0.62
N ASP A 15 1.12 -4.71 -1.27
CA ASP A 15 2.07 -5.80 -1.08
C ASP A 15 3.22 -5.73 -2.09
N TYR A 16 4.14 -4.81 -1.83
CA TYR A 16 5.31 -4.58 -2.68
C TYR A 16 6.28 -5.76 -2.71
N ASN A 17 6.27 -6.61 -1.68
CA ASN A 17 7.11 -7.80 -1.64
C ASN A 17 6.60 -8.86 -2.62
N ALA A 18 5.29 -9.14 -2.60
CA ALA A 18 4.69 -10.03 -3.60
C ALA A 18 4.81 -9.45 -5.01
N ALA A 19 4.53 -8.15 -5.19
CA ALA A 19 4.66 -7.50 -6.50
C ALA A 19 6.10 -7.60 -7.06
N ASN A 20 7.13 -7.40 -6.23
CA ASN A 20 8.52 -7.58 -6.63
C ASN A 20 8.86 -9.05 -6.96
N LYS A 21 8.41 -10.01 -6.14
CA LYS A 21 8.59 -11.45 -6.42
C LYS A 21 7.96 -11.82 -7.78
N ILE A 22 6.76 -11.34 -8.06
CA ILE A 22 6.03 -11.58 -9.31
C ILE A 22 6.74 -10.90 -10.48
N SER A 23 7.12 -9.62 -10.34
CA SER A 23 7.86 -8.87 -11.36
C SER A 23 9.16 -9.59 -11.74
N ASN A 24 9.94 -10.05 -10.76
CA ASN A 24 11.19 -10.79 -11.00
C ASN A 24 10.97 -12.14 -11.72
N LYS A 25 9.83 -12.81 -11.49
CA LYS A 25 9.45 -14.00 -12.26
C LYS A 25 9.15 -13.62 -13.71
N ILE A 26 8.41 -12.54 -13.94
CA ILE A 26 8.04 -12.06 -15.27
C ILE A 26 9.28 -11.57 -16.05
N ILE A 27 10.26 -10.92 -15.41
CA ILE A 27 11.50 -10.47 -16.06
C ILE A 27 12.20 -11.60 -16.81
N LYS A 28 12.18 -12.82 -16.26
CA LYS A 28 12.80 -14.01 -16.88
C LYS A 28 12.10 -14.47 -18.15
N ILE A 29 10.86 -14.03 -18.36
CA ILE A 29 9.99 -14.42 -19.47
C ILE A 29 9.87 -13.27 -20.48
N ASN A 30 9.75 -12.03 -19.99
CA ASN A 30 9.49 -10.86 -20.81
C ASN A 30 9.99 -9.58 -20.14
N ASN A 31 10.52 -8.66 -20.96
CA ASN A 31 11.01 -7.35 -20.54
C ASN A 31 9.94 -6.46 -19.86
N ILE A 32 8.65 -6.78 -19.99
CA ILE A 32 7.58 -6.12 -19.22
C ILE A 32 7.77 -6.26 -17.70
N GLY A 33 8.42 -7.34 -17.24
CA GLY A 33 8.74 -7.52 -15.83
C GLY A 33 9.60 -6.38 -15.28
N THR A 34 10.45 -5.77 -16.10
CA THR A 34 11.26 -4.60 -15.71
C THR A 34 10.38 -3.38 -15.50
N ILE A 35 9.33 -3.18 -16.31
CA ILE A 35 8.34 -2.12 -16.09
C ILE A 35 7.58 -2.37 -14.79
N LEU A 36 7.17 -3.61 -14.53
CA LEU A 36 6.44 -3.99 -13.33
C LEU A 36 7.30 -3.81 -12.05
N ALA A 37 8.60 -4.11 -12.13
CA ALA A 37 9.53 -3.82 -11.05
C ALA A 37 9.66 -2.31 -10.81
N THR A 38 9.77 -1.52 -11.88
CA THR A 38 9.84 -0.05 -11.77
C THR A 38 8.56 0.53 -11.18
N ILE A 39 7.36 0.12 -11.64
CA ILE A 39 6.10 0.62 -11.06
C ILE A 39 5.96 0.21 -9.59
N THR A 40 6.44 -0.97 -9.21
CA THR A 40 6.44 -1.43 -7.81
C THR A 40 7.24 -0.47 -6.93
N ARG A 41 8.44 -0.08 -7.37
CA ARG A 41 9.27 0.91 -6.67
C ARG A 41 8.62 2.30 -6.65
N CYS A 42 8.02 2.73 -7.76
CA CYS A 42 7.31 4.00 -7.83
C CYS A 42 6.15 4.06 -6.82
N GLU A 43 5.32 3.02 -6.77
CA GLU A 43 4.20 2.94 -5.82
C GLU A 43 4.67 2.84 -4.37
N GLN A 44 5.75 2.09 -4.09
CA GLN A 44 6.32 2.01 -2.75
C GLN A 44 6.85 3.38 -2.26
N SER A 45 7.49 4.15 -3.14
CA SER A 45 7.96 5.50 -2.81
C SER A 45 6.79 6.48 -2.67
N TYR A 46 5.74 6.31 -3.48
CA TYR A 46 4.51 7.07 -3.37
C TYR A 46 3.84 6.86 -1.99
N THR A 47 3.59 5.61 -1.59
CA THR A 47 2.87 5.33 -0.33
C THR A 47 3.68 5.58 0.94
N SER A 48 5.00 5.64 0.82
CA SER A 48 5.88 6.09 1.90
C SER A 48 6.00 7.61 2.01
N PHE A 49 5.32 8.37 1.16
CA PHE A 49 5.34 9.84 1.11
C PHE A 49 6.76 10.43 0.98
N GLU A 50 7.68 9.70 0.35
CA GLU A 50 9.08 10.14 0.22
C GLU A 50 9.21 11.46 -0.54
N TYR A 51 8.28 11.73 -1.46
CA TYR A 51 8.20 12.96 -2.26
C TYR A 51 7.84 14.22 -1.46
N LEU A 52 7.44 14.09 -0.19
CA LEU A 52 7.19 15.22 0.72
C LEU A 52 8.43 15.60 1.55
N LYS A 53 9.49 14.76 1.57
CA LYS A 53 10.69 15.03 2.36
C LYS A 53 11.48 16.19 1.75
N THR A 54 11.52 17.33 2.43
CA THR A 54 12.30 18.53 2.11
C THR A 54 13.79 18.35 2.44
N SER A 55 14.46 17.41 1.77
CA SER A 55 15.92 17.31 1.83
C SER A 55 16.56 18.49 1.08
N LYS A 56 17.15 19.45 1.80
CA LYS A 56 17.87 20.62 1.25
C LYS A 56 19.04 20.26 0.31
N PHE A 57 19.49 19.00 0.27
CA PHE A 57 20.65 18.59 -0.53
C PHE A 57 20.32 17.73 -1.76
N PHE A 58 19.12 17.19 -1.86
CA PHE A 58 18.67 16.47 -3.05
C PHE A 58 17.16 16.63 -3.18
N ARG A 59 16.73 17.58 -4.02
CA ARG A 59 15.39 17.53 -4.61
C ARG A 59 15.30 16.25 -5.42
N ARG A 60 14.86 15.15 -4.81
CA ARG A 60 14.50 13.89 -5.51
C ARG A 60 13.21 14.05 -6.32
N ASP A 61 12.86 15.28 -6.69
CA ASP A 61 11.51 15.66 -7.09
C ASP A 61 11.08 15.07 -8.44
N ASP A 62 12.03 14.59 -9.25
CA ASP A 62 11.79 14.08 -10.61
C ASP A 62 12.27 12.64 -10.88
N TYR A 63 12.97 11.99 -9.94
CA TYR A 63 13.65 10.72 -10.22
C TYR A 63 12.68 9.54 -10.41
N LEU A 64 11.63 9.47 -9.59
CA LEU A 64 10.62 8.41 -9.66
C LEU A 64 9.84 8.43 -10.99
N ASN A 65 9.59 9.62 -11.54
CA ASN A 65 8.80 9.80 -12.75
C ASN A 65 9.64 9.73 -14.03
N THR A 66 10.83 10.34 -14.02
CA THR A 66 11.71 10.37 -15.19
C THR A 66 12.24 8.96 -15.50
N GLU A 67 12.65 8.20 -14.49
CA GLU A 67 13.08 6.80 -14.69
C GLU A 67 11.96 5.90 -15.20
N PHE A 68 10.73 6.07 -14.71
CA PHE A 68 9.58 5.28 -15.14
C PHE A 68 9.19 5.57 -16.60
N ILE A 69 9.05 6.84 -16.96
CA ILE A 69 8.72 7.26 -18.33
C ILE A 69 9.82 6.83 -19.29
N ASN A 70 11.09 6.96 -18.90
CA ASN A 70 12.23 6.49 -19.70
C ASN A 70 12.21 4.97 -19.86
N SER A 71 11.90 4.21 -18.80
CA SER A 71 11.80 2.74 -18.86
C SER A 71 10.69 2.28 -19.82
N ILE A 72 9.52 2.91 -19.79
CA ILE A 72 8.44 2.59 -20.74
C ILE A 72 8.83 2.98 -22.15
N ASN A 73 9.41 4.18 -22.36
CA ASN A 73 9.82 4.65 -23.67
C ASN A 73 10.91 3.75 -24.28
N ASN A 74 11.84 3.26 -23.47
CA ASN A 74 12.87 2.31 -23.89
C ASN A 74 12.26 0.97 -24.27
N LEU A 75 11.26 0.47 -23.51
CA LEU A 75 10.60 -0.79 -23.85
C LEU A 75 9.85 -0.71 -25.19
N ILE A 76 9.04 0.34 -25.38
CA ILE A 76 8.30 0.58 -26.62
C ILE A 76 9.26 0.65 -27.82
N LYS A 77 10.42 1.30 -27.66
CA LYS A 77 11.46 1.38 -28.70
C LYS A 77 12.14 0.03 -28.97
N SER A 78 12.27 -0.81 -27.95
CA SER A 78 13.00 -2.10 -28.02
C SER A 78 12.16 -3.30 -28.44
N THR A 79 10.86 -3.12 -28.75
CA THR A 79 9.99 -4.24 -29.18
C THR A 79 10.12 -4.40 -30.70
N PRO A 80 10.86 -5.40 -31.23
CA PRO A 80 11.00 -5.58 -32.66
C PRO A 80 9.69 -6.10 -33.29
N PRO A 81 9.42 -5.84 -34.57
CA PRO A 81 8.29 -6.44 -35.27
C PRO A 81 8.60 -7.91 -35.58
N ILE A 82 7.87 -8.81 -34.89
CA ILE A 82 7.59 -10.25 -35.15
C ILE A 82 8.80 -11.16 -35.47
N PRO A 83 8.94 -12.27 -34.74
CA PRO A 83 8.80 -13.58 -35.40
C PRO A 83 7.70 -14.44 -34.76
N HIS A 84 6.98 -15.17 -35.61
CA HIS A 84 6.08 -16.25 -35.22
C HIS A 84 6.89 -17.36 -34.56
N ASN A 85 6.78 -17.52 -33.24
CA ASN A 85 6.83 -18.78 -32.50
C ASN A 85 6.47 -18.51 -31.03
N GLU A 86 5.97 -19.56 -30.37
CA GLU A 86 5.09 -19.57 -29.20
C GLU A 86 5.68 -18.93 -27.92
N ASP A 87 4.78 -18.49 -27.02
CA ASP A 87 5.00 -17.81 -25.71
C ASP A 87 5.27 -16.29 -25.66
N HIS A 88 4.95 -15.55 -26.72
CA HIS A 88 5.04 -14.09 -26.69
C HIS A 88 3.73 -13.41 -26.26
N ILE A 89 3.84 -12.44 -25.34
CA ILE A 89 2.75 -11.52 -24.98
C ILE A 89 2.34 -10.76 -26.24
N ASP A 90 1.04 -10.74 -26.54
CA ASP A 90 0.49 -9.99 -27.66
C ASP A 90 1.02 -8.53 -27.68
N PRO A 91 1.71 -8.09 -28.74
CA PRO A 91 2.22 -6.73 -28.86
C PRO A 91 1.13 -5.66 -28.73
N GLY A 92 -0.10 -5.96 -29.20
CA GLY A 92 -1.24 -5.04 -29.06
C GLY A 92 -1.61 -4.82 -27.60
N TYR A 93 -1.75 -5.91 -26.84
CA TYR A 93 -1.93 -5.89 -25.40
C TYR A 93 -0.79 -5.16 -24.68
N LEU A 94 0.47 -5.45 -25.02
CA LEU A 94 1.65 -4.83 -24.40
C LEU A 94 1.62 -3.31 -24.58
N MET A 95 1.34 -2.84 -25.79
CA MET A 95 1.28 -1.41 -26.09
C MET A 95 0.11 -0.73 -25.36
N LYS A 96 -1.06 -1.37 -25.30
CA LYS A 96 -2.20 -0.90 -24.49
C LYS A 96 -1.81 -0.81 -23.01
N LEU A 97 -1.19 -1.85 -22.46
CA LEU A 97 -0.79 -1.87 -21.06
C LEU A 97 0.24 -0.78 -20.74
N CYS A 98 1.24 -0.58 -21.59
CA CYS A 98 2.22 0.51 -21.43
C CYS A 98 1.54 1.89 -21.44
N LYS A 99 0.52 2.08 -22.28
CA LYS A 99 -0.29 3.30 -22.31
C LYS A 99 -1.09 3.47 -21.02
N ASP A 100 -1.74 2.41 -20.53
CA ASP A 100 -2.54 2.44 -19.32
C ASP A 100 -1.66 2.73 -18.07
N LEU A 101 -0.46 2.15 -18.00
CA LEU A 101 0.51 2.42 -16.93
C LEU A 101 1.10 3.84 -17.00
N LYS A 102 1.30 4.40 -18.20
CA LYS A 102 1.67 5.82 -18.37
C LYS A 102 0.58 6.75 -17.85
N ASN A 103 -0.67 6.45 -18.18
CA ASN A 103 -1.83 7.22 -17.71
C ASN A 103 -1.95 7.15 -16.19
N PHE A 104 -1.76 5.97 -15.60
CA PHE A 104 -1.72 5.78 -14.15
C PHE A 104 -0.68 6.66 -13.47
N ILE A 105 0.58 6.65 -13.94
CA ILE A 105 1.62 7.49 -13.35
C ILE A 105 1.32 8.98 -13.52
N ARG A 106 0.70 9.39 -14.62
CA ARG A 106 0.27 10.78 -14.80
C ARG A 106 -0.75 11.21 -13.73
N ILE A 107 -1.69 10.34 -13.37
CA ILE A 107 -2.62 10.65 -12.27
C ILE A 107 -1.88 10.67 -10.93
N ARG A 108 -0.96 9.73 -10.67
CA ARG A 108 -0.13 9.76 -9.46
C ARG A 108 0.67 11.05 -9.31
N GLN A 109 1.17 11.63 -10.41
CA GLN A 109 1.84 12.94 -10.40
C GLN A 109 0.92 14.06 -9.93
N GLU A 110 -0.33 14.05 -10.36
CA GLU A 110 -1.33 15.03 -9.93
C GLU A 110 -1.68 14.84 -8.46
N GLN A 111 -1.83 13.59 -8.00
CA GLN A 111 -2.02 13.30 -6.56
C GLN A 111 -0.82 13.78 -5.72
N ILE A 112 0.42 13.56 -6.16
CA ILE A 112 1.62 14.11 -5.51
C ILE A 112 1.56 15.64 -5.45
N SER A 113 1.12 16.30 -6.52
CA SER A 113 0.94 17.76 -6.55
C SER A 113 -0.08 18.24 -5.52
N ILE A 114 -1.20 17.54 -5.40
CA ILE A 114 -2.23 17.81 -4.38
C ILE A 114 -1.62 17.68 -2.97
N TYR A 115 -0.95 16.57 -2.66
CA TYR A 115 -0.30 16.38 -1.34
C TYR A 115 0.79 17.41 -1.06
N ARG A 116 1.58 17.83 -2.05
CA ARG A 116 2.57 18.90 -1.91
C ARG A 116 1.90 20.24 -1.60
N THR A 117 0.78 20.54 -2.26
CA THR A 117 0.00 21.76 -2.01
C THR A 117 -0.54 21.75 -0.59
N ILE A 118 -1.12 20.63 -0.14
CA ILE A 118 -1.60 20.44 1.23
C ILE A 118 -0.46 20.63 2.24
N SER A 119 0.69 19.99 2.01
CA SER A 119 1.84 20.09 2.91
C SER A 119 2.43 21.50 2.98
N THR A 120 2.41 22.25 1.88
CA THR A 120 3.02 23.59 1.80
C THR A 120 2.12 24.66 2.43
N HIS A 121 0.81 24.51 2.28
CA HIS A 121 -0.18 25.51 2.69
C HIS A 121 -1.03 25.06 3.89
N PHE A 122 -0.56 24.07 4.67
CA PHE A 122 -1.34 23.45 5.73
C PHE A 122 -1.96 24.45 6.73
N SER A 123 -1.24 25.53 7.08
CA SER A 123 -1.71 26.54 8.04
C SER A 123 -2.79 27.48 7.50
N ASN A 124 -2.85 27.70 6.19
CA ASN A 124 -3.78 28.63 5.52
C ASN A 124 -4.40 27.95 4.29
N LEU A 125 -4.87 26.72 4.47
CA LEU A 125 -5.32 25.90 3.35
C LEU A 125 -6.66 26.40 2.81
N ASN A 126 -6.69 26.81 1.53
CA ASN A 126 -7.93 27.06 0.84
C ASN A 126 -8.61 25.72 0.49
N SER A 127 -9.59 25.33 1.30
CA SER A 127 -10.29 24.05 1.17
C SER A 127 -11.00 23.92 -0.18
N ASP A 128 -11.59 25.00 -0.70
CA ASP A 128 -12.29 24.98 -1.99
C ASP A 128 -11.33 24.67 -3.13
N HIS A 129 -10.17 25.35 -3.15
CA HIS A 129 -9.16 25.11 -4.17
C HIS A 129 -8.65 23.66 -4.17
N ILE A 130 -8.42 23.08 -2.99
CA ILE A 130 -7.97 21.68 -2.87
C ILE A 130 -9.07 20.71 -3.31
N ILE A 131 -10.34 20.97 -2.94
CA ILE A 131 -11.47 20.16 -3.37
C ILE A 131 -11.59 20.19 -4.90
N ASP A 132 -11.48 21.36 -5.53
CA ASP A 132 -11.53 21.49 -7.00
C ASP A 132 -10.40 20.71 -7.69
N GLN A 133 -9.18 20.77 -7.15
CA GLN A 133 -8.06 19.99 -7.67
C GLN A 133 -8.30 18.48 -7.55
N ILE A 134 -8.85 18.02 -6.43
CA ILE A 134 -9.17 16.60 -6.19
C ILE A 134 -10.24 16.11 -7.17
N GLU A 135 -11.34 16.86 -7.32
CA GLU A 135 -12.44 16.47 -8.22
C GLU A 135 -12.01 16.47 -9.69
N ALA A 136 -11.22 17.45 -10.13
CA ALA A 136 -10.67 17.47 -11.48
C ALA A 136 -9.73 16.28 -11.75
N CYS A 137 -8.87 15.94 -10.78
CA CYS A 137 -7.99 14.78 -10.88
C CYS A 137 -8.77 13.46 -10.91
N LYS A 138 -9.85 13.37 -10.10
CA LYS A 138 -10.74 12.21 -10.05
C LYS A 138 -11.48 12.00 -11.36
N GLU A 139 -12.11 13.04 -11.90
CA GLU A 139 -12.81 12.99 -13.20
C GLU A 139 -11.86 12.53 -14.30
N LYS A 140 -10.62 13.01 -14.28
CA LYS A 140 -9.59 12.57 -15.21
C LYS A 140 -9.25 11.09 -15.07
N ALA A 141 -9.13 10.57 -13.85
CA ALA A 141 -8.88 9.15 -13.59
C ALA A 141 -10.02 8.26 -14.10
N GLU A 142 -11.28 8.66 -13.84
CA GLU A 142 -12.48 7.95 -14.29
C GLU A 142 -12.57 7.91 -15.83
N ASN A 143 -12.28 9.03 -16.50
CA ASN A 143 -12.24 9.13 -17.96
C ASN A 143 -11.17 8.21 -18.60
N LEU A 144 -10.06 7.98 -17.90
CA LEU A 144 -8.99 7.08 -18.32
C LEU A 144 -9.33 5.59 -18.07
N LYS A 145 -10.44 5.31 -17.37
CA LYS A 145 -10.93 3.96 -17.06
C LYS A 145 -9.87 3.09 -16.38
N LEU A 146 -9.12 3.67 -15.44
CA LEU A 146 -7.99 2.99 -14.79
C LEU A 146 -8.44 1.73 -14.02
N ILE A 147 -9.61 1.74 -13.39
CA ILE A 147 -10.18 0.55 -12.74
C ILE A 147 -10.35 -0.61 -13.74
N GLY A 148 -10.97 -0.35 -14.89
CA GLY A 148 -11.22 -1.39 -15.89
C GLY A 148 -9.93 -1.92 -16.53
N ASN A 149 -8.89 -1.09 -16.61
CA ASN A 149 -7.64 -1.41 -17.29
C ASN A 149 -6.59 -2.06 -16.36
N LEU A 150 -6.53 -1.63 -15.09
CA LEU A 150 -5.48 -2.01 -14.13
C LEU A 150 -6.03 -2.73 -12.89
N GLY A 151 -7.34 -2.94 -12.80
CA GLY A 151 -7.98 -3.64 -11.69
C GLY A 151 -7.72 -2.95 -10.34
N PRO A 152 -7.33 -3.69 -9.28
CA PRO A 152 -7.10 -3.15 -7.94
C PRO A 152 -6.11 -1.99 -7.87
N LEU A 153 -5.09 -1.98 -8.74
CA LEU A 153 -4.16 -0.86 -8.83
C LEU A 153 -4.87 0.44 -9.25
N GLY A 154 -5.78 0.36 -10.22
CA GLY A 154 -6.61 1.48 -10.64
C GLY A 154 -7.64 1.90 -9.56
N ILE A 155 -8.22 0.93 -8.85
CA ILE A 155 -9.15 1.19 -7.73
C ILE A 155 -8.50 2.08 -6.67
N GLY A 156 -7.22 1.84 -6.36
CA GLY A 156 -6.51 2.60 -5.34
C GLY A 156 -6.46 4.10 -5.62
N VAL A 157 -6.29 4.50 -6.88
CA VAL A 157 -6.25 5.91 -7.30
C VAL A 157 -7.60 6.60 -7.06
N GLU A 158 -8.69 6.00 -7.57
CA GLU A 158 -10.02 6.59 -7.48
C GLU A 158 -10.55 6.61 -6.03
N ARG A 159 -10.27 5.55 -5.25
CA ARG A 159 -10.66 5.49 -3.84
C ARG A 159 -9.92 6.52 -3.00
N GLU A 160 -8.61 6.68 -3.21
CA GLU A 160 -7.81 7.68 -2.50
C GLU A 160 -8.34 9.10 -2.76
N LEU A 161 -8.54 9.49 -4.02
CA LEU A 161 -9.09 10.79 -4.39
C LEU A 161 -10.50 11.01 -3.81
N THR A 162 -11.36 10.00 -3.90
CA THR A 162 -12.73 10.07 -3.37
C THR A 162 -12.74 10.27 -1.85
N ILE A 163 -11.94 9.50 -1.12
CA ILE A 163 -11.86 9.60 0.35
C ILE A 163 -11.27 10.97 0.72
N LEU A 164 -10.19 11.39 0.08
CA LEU A 164 -9.55 12.69 0.34
C LEU A 164 -10.53 13.85 0.09
N GLY A 165 -11.29 13.80 -1.01
CA GLY A 165 -12.31 14.80 -1.33
C GLY A 165 -13.41 14.87 -0.26
N TYR A 166 -13.91 13.73 0.22
CA TYR A 166 -14.89 13.72 1.31
C TYR A 166 -14.32 14.25 2.63
N LEU A 167 -13.04 13.98 2.94
CA LEU A 167 -12.40 14.51 4.15
C LEU A 167 -12.29 16.04 4.12
N PHE A 168 -11.90 16.64 2.99
CA PHE A 168 -11.84 18.09 2.85
C PHE A 168 -13.23 18.74 2.83
N LYS A 169 -14.21 18.11 2.17
CA LYS A 169 -15.62 18.56 2.25
C LYS A 169 -16.11 18.52 3.69
N ALA A 170 -15.87 17.42 4.42
CA ALA A 170 -16.23 17.32 5.83
C ALA A 170 -15.56 18.42 6.67
N GLN A 171 -14.26 18.66 6.49
CA GLN A 171 -13.53 19.71 7.20
C GLN A 171 -14.15 21.10 6.96
N LYS A 172 -14.47 21.43 5.71
CA LYS A 172 -15.13 22.68 5.35
C LYS A 172 -16.46 22.86 6.08
N GLU A 173 -17.30 21.83 6.06
CA GLU A 173 -18.62 21.87 6.73
C GLU A 173 -18.51 21.93 8.26
N ILE A 174 -17.49 21.30 8.85
CA ILE A 174 -17.21 21.41 10.30
C ILE A 174 -16.88 22.86 10.68
N ILE A 175 -16.02 23.53 9.90
CA ILE A 175 -15.66 24.93 10.13
C ILE A 175 -16.89 25.84 9.98
N ALA A 176 -17.81 25.49 9.08
CA ALA A 176 -19.08 26.18 8.88
C ALA A 176 -20.17 25.82 9.90
N TYR A 177 -19.90 24.92 10.85
CA TYR A 177 -20.88 24.38 11.81
C TYR A 177 -22.10 23.70 11.15
N ASP A 178 -21.97 23.21 9.91
CA ASP A 178 -22.99 22.40 9.27
C ASP A 178 -22.85 20.93 9.70
N PHE A 179 -23.52 20.61 10.81
CA PHE A 179 -23.50 19.25 11.38
C PHE A 179 -24.01 18.18 10.42
N LYS A 180 -25.02 18.51 9.60
CA LYS A 180 -25.65 17.53 8.70
C LYS A 180 -24.68 17.13 7.60
N ASN A 181 -24.14 18.10 6.86
CA ASN A 181 -23.26 17.83 5.73
C ASN A 181 -21.91 17.25 6.18
N SER A 182 -21.34 17.76 7.27
CA SER A 182 -20.11 17.20 7.85
C SER A 182 -20.26 15.72 8.20
N THR A 183 -21.37 15.34 8.84
CA THR A 183 -21.66 13.93 9.17
C THR A 183 -21.81 13.06 7.93
N ILE A 184 -22.52 13.53 6.91
CA ILE A 184 -22.70 12.80 5.64
C ILE A 184 -21.35 12.58 4.95
N PHE A 185 -20.51 13.61 4.87
CA PHE A 185 -19.20 13.50 4.24
C PHE A 185 -18.25 12.58 5.01
N LEU A 186 -18.23 12.65 6.34
CA LEU A 186 -17.46 11.71 7.17
C LEU A 186 -17.93 10.26 7.00
N TYR A 187 -19.25 10.03 6.96
CA TYR A 187 -19.80 8.71 6.70
C TYR A 187 -19.35 8.16 5.35
N ASN A 188 -19.41 8.98 4.30
CA ASN A 188 -18.99 8.58 2.97
C ASN A 188 -17.49 8.28 2.90
N ALA A 189 -16.63 9.10 3.53
CA ALA A 189 -15.20 8.82 3.64
C ALA A 189 -14.95 7.47 4.33
N LYS A 190 -15.59 7.22 5.47
CA LYS A 190 -15.47 5.96 6.22
C LYS A 190 -15.97 4.75 5.42
N SER A 191 -17.12 4.87 4.76
CA SER A 191 -17.70 3.80 3.94
C SER A 191 -16.77 3.42 2.79
N ASN A 192 -16.27 4.42 2.05
CA ASN A 192 -15.33 4.21 0.94
C ASN A 192 -14.02 3.56 1.42
N LEU A 193 -13.48 4.02 2.55
CA LEU A 193 -12.28 3.42 3.14
C LEU A 193 -12.52 1.97 3.56
N SER A 194 -13.67 1.67 4.14
CA SER A 194 -14.02 0.31 4.60
C SER A 194 -14.15 -0.64 3.41
N SER A 195 -14.86 -0.23 2.36
CA SER A 195 -14.97 -1.00 1.12
C SER A 195 -13.61 -1.20 0.44
N TRP A 196 -12.75 -0.18 0.42
CA TRP A 196 -11.41 -0.32 -0.16
C TRP A 196 -10.55 -1.31 0.64
N LYS A 197 -10.61 -1.28 1.98
CA LYS A 197 -9.94 -2.25 2.85
C LYS A 197 -10.37 -3.68 2.58
N GLU A 198 -11.66 -3.91 2.34
CA GLU A 198 -12.19 -5.23 2.00
C GLU A 198 -11.64 -5.74 0.66
N ILE A 199 -11.49 -4.88 -0.35
CA ILE A 199 -10.85 -5.25 -1.61
C ILE A 199 -9.38 -5.63 -1.37
N CYS A 200 -8.65 -4.87 -0.54
CA CYS A 200 -7.27 -5.17 -0.22
C CYS A 200 -7.11 -6.48 0.57
N SER A 201 -8.07 -6.85 1.41
CA SER A 201 -8.03 -8.08 2.21
C SER A 201 -8.31 -9.34 1.40
N GLN A 202 -8.88 -9.21 0.20
CA GLN A 202 -9.08 -10.32 -0.74
C GLN A 202 -7.78 -10.75 -1.44
N GLN A 203 -6.64 -10.10 -1.17
CA GLN A 203 -5.33 -10.51 -1.69
C GLN A 203 -5.03 -11.96 -1.32
N VAL A 204 -4.98 -12.83 -2.33
CA VAL A 204 -4.59 -14.23 -2.16
C VAL A 204 -3.08 -14.32 -2.31
N TYR A 205 -2.40 -14.63 -1.21
CA TYR A 205 -0.97 -14.94 -1.24
C TYR A 205 -0.79 -16.32 -1.88
N PRO A 206 0.02 -16.46 -2.94
CA PRO A 206 0.30 -17.76 -3.56
C PRO A 206 1.24 -18.64 -2.71
N GLU A 207 1.76 -18.12 -1.60
CA GLU A 207 2.30 -18.99 -0.55
C GLU A 207 1.10 -19.57 0.19
N GLU A 208 0.90 -20.88 0.05
CA GLU A 208 -0.14 -21.62 0.77
C GLU A 208 -0.18 -21.14 2.22
N LYS A 209 -1.39 -20.91 2.74
CA LYS A 209 -1.56 -20.69 4.18
C LYS A 209 -0.73 -21.78 4.87
N PRO A 210 0.03 -21.44 5.92
CA PRO A 210 0.84 -22.43 6.61
C PRO A 210 -0.09 -23.40 7.35
N GLU A 211 -0.72 -24.35 6.63
CA GLU A 211 -1.80 -25.23 7.10
C GLU A 211 -1.31 -26.07 8.27
N GLN A 212 -0.09 -26.58 8.17
CA GLN A 212 0.61 -27.28 9.24
C GLN A 212 0.80 -26.44 10.52
N HIS A 213 0.73 -25.10 10.42
CA HIS A 213 0.88 -24.17 11.55
C HIS A 213 -0.45 -23.62 12.06
N GLN A 214 -1.55 -23.80 11.34
CA GLN A 214 -2.87 -23.27 11.74
C GLN A 214 -3.29 -23.69 13.15
N PRO A 215 -3.17 -24.96 13.57
CA PRO A 215 -3.56 -25.35 14.92
C PRO A 215 -2.84 -24.56 16.01
N ASN A 216 -1.54 -24.30 15.81
CA ASN A 216 -0.74 -23.50 16.75
C ASN A 216 -1.11 -22.03 16.72
N ILE A 217 -1.34 -21.46 15.54
CA ILE A 217 -1.80 -20.08 15.38
C ILE A 217 -3.14 -19.86 16.10
N ILE A 218 -4.10 -20.77 15.89
CA ILE A 218 -5.41 -20.71 16.54
C ILE A 218 -5.26 -20.82 18.06
N SER A 219 -4.44 -21.77 18.54
CA SER A 219 -4.17 -21.92 19.97
C SER A 219 -3.58 -20.65 20.60
N ILE A 220 -2.67 -19.97 19.90
CA ILE A 220 -2.04 -18.71 20.35
C ILE A 220 -3.09 -17.60 20.51
N ILE A 221 -3.97 -17.46 19.51
CA ILE A 221 -5.00 -16.40 19.46
C ILE A 221 -6.12 -16.67 20.48
N GLN A 222 -6.49 -17.93 20.69
CA GLN A 222 -7.56 -18.33 21.61
C GLN A 222 -7.13 -18.35 23.07
N ASP A 223 -5.83 -18.29 23.38
CA ASP A 223 -5.37 -18.21 24.77
C ASP A 223 -5.80 -16.89 25.41
N ASN A 224 -6.75 -17.00 26.34
CA ASN A 224 -7.32 -15.86 27.07
C ASN A 224 -6.28 -15.03 27.83
N LYS A 225 -5.12 -15.60 28.19
CA LYS A 225 -4.02 -14.86 28.82
C LYS A 225 -3.35 -13.89 27.85
N ASN A 226 -3.31 -14.24 26.57
CA ASN A 226 -2.67 -13.46 25.51
C ASN A 226 -3.54 -12.27 25.09
N ASN A 227 -4.87 -12.44 25.07
CA ASN A 227 -5.82 -11.43 24.59
C ASN A 227 -5.77 -10.09 25.34
N LYS A 228 -5.54 -10.08 26.66
CA LYS A 228 -5.51 -8.83 27.45
C LYS A 228 -4.12 -8.26 27.69
N ARG A 229 -3.06 -9.03 27.46
CA ARG A 229 -1.71 -8.70 27.95
C ARG A 229 -0.65 -8.57 26.87
N LEU A 230 -0.91 -8.96 25.62
CA LEU A 230 0.12 -8.95 24.57
C LEU A 230 -0.18 -7.90 23.51
N SER A 231 -0.20 -6.63 23.91
CA SER A 231 -0.28 -5.51 22.96
C SER A 231 0.93 -4.57 23.08
N PRO A 232 1.26 -3.80 22.03
CA PRO A 232 2.33 -2.79 22.08
C PRO A 232 2.13 -1.71 23.15
N PHE A 233 0.90 -1.54 23.64
CA PHE A 233 0.56 -0.62 24.73
C PHE A 233 0.88 -1.20 26.12
N THR A 234 1.02 -2.52 26.23
CA THR A 234 1.11 -3.24 27.49
C THR A 234 2.40 -4.03 27.66
N THR A 235 3.14 -4.31 26.56
CA THR A 235 4.40 -5.04 26.60
C THR A 235 5.49 -4.40 25.76
N SER A 236 6.74 -4.62 26.20
CA SER A 236 7.95 -4.24 25.46
C SER A 236 8.52 -5.38 24.61
N THR A 237 7.96 -6.59 24.73
CA THR A 237 8.40 -7.79 24.00
C THR A 237 7.22 -8.58 23.46
N PRO A 238 7.36 -9.25 22.30
CA PRO A 238 6.33 -10.14 21.77
C PRO A 238 6.25 -11.42 22.61
N GLY A 239 5.09 -12.09 22.54
CA GLY A 239 4.95 -13.46 23.04
C GLY A 239 5.78 -14.43 22.21
N GLN A 240 6.25 -15.51 22.85
CA GLN A 240 7.06 -16.55 22.22
C GLN A 240 6.48 -17.92 22.53
N PHE A 241 6.48 -18.80 21.52
CA PHE A 241 6.11 -20.21 21.66
C PHE A 241 7.03 -21.06 20.77
N TYR A 242 7.47 -22.22 21.25
CA TYR A 242 8.22 -23.19 20.45
C TYR A 242 7.44 -24.51 20.41
N ASP A 243 7.17 -24.99 19.19
CA ASP A 243 6.57 -26.30 18.99
C ASP A 243 7.66 -27.34 18.72
N ASN A 244 7.90 -28.21 19.70
CA ASN A 244 8.86 -29.31 19.61
C ASN A 244 8.51 -30.33 18.51
N LYS A 245 7.23 -30.49 18.15
CA LYS A 245 6.78 -31.49 17.17
C LYS A 245 7.08 -31.07 15.75
N ILE A 246 6.91 -29.79 15.45
CA ILE A 246 7.13 -29.22 14.11
C ILE A 246 8.52 -28.56 14.02
N GLY A 247 9.19 -28.34 15.16
CA GLY A 247 10.50 -27.72 15.24
C GLY A 247 10.47 -26.24 14.87
N ARG A 248 9.48 -25.49 15.37
CA ARG A 248 9.22 -24.10 14.91
C ARG A 248 9.02 -23.13 16.06
N TYR A 249 9.61 -21.95 15.92
CA TYR A 249 9.38 -20.83 16.82
C TYR A 249 8.30 -19.91 16.27
N TYR A 250 7.42 -19.45 17.15
CA TYR A 250 6.37 -18.50 16.89
C TYR A 250 6.59 -17.28 17.78
N TYR A 251 6.67 -16.12 17.16
CA TYR A 251 6.68 -14.83 17.83
C TYR A 251 5.42 -14.10 17.47
N TYR A 252 4.71 -13.58 18.46
CA TYR A 252 3.38 -13.04 18.23
C TYR A 252 3.05 -11.85 19.12
N ILE A 253 2.29 -10.91 18.58
CA ILE A 253 1.79 -9.76 19.31
C ILE A 253 0.43 -9.34 18.73
N ARG A 254 -0.50 -8.96 19.60
CA ARG A 254 -1.81 -8.44 19.20
C ARG A 254 -1.67 -6.96 18.89
N ILE A 255 -1.95 -6.58 17.65
CA ILE A 255 -1.83 -5.20 17.18
C ILE A 255 -3.03 -4.38 17.63
N ASP A 256 -4.23 -4.94 17.47
CA ASP A 256 -5.50 -4.33 17.88
C ASP A 256 -6.54 -5.40 18.24
N ASP A 257 -7.82 -5.02 18.33
CA ASP A 257 -8.85 -5.96 18.74
C ASP A 257 -9.08 -7.15 17.80
N HIS A 258 -8.71 -7.01 16.52
CA HIS A 258 -8.98 -7.98 15.47
C HIS A 258 -7.71 -8.47 14.77
N VAL A 259 -6.56 -7.84 14.98
CA VAL A 259 -5.33 -8.09 14.23
C VAL A 259 -4.23 -8.66 15.12
N TRP A 260 -3.64 -9.77 14.68
CA TRP A 260 -2.46 -10.39 15.26
C TRP A 260 -1.31 -10.39 14.26
N LEU A 261 -0.12 -10.02 14.72
CA LEU A 261 1.13 -10.21 14.00
C LEU A 261 1.78 -11.50 14.51
N ILE A 262 2.01 -12.47 13.64
CA ILE A 262 2.66 -13.75 13.97
C ILE A 262 3.80 -14.00 12.99
N ILE A 263 4.97 -14.33 13.52
CA ILE A 263 6.18 -14.63 12.77
C ILE A 263 6.63 -16.04 13.12
N ILE A 264 6.80 -16.86 12.09
CA ILE A 264 7.18 -18.27 12.21
C ILE A 264 8.62 -18.41 11.73
N LEU A 265 9.49 -18.98 12.56
CA LEU A 265 10.90 -19.16 12.25
C LEU A 265 11.28 -20.64 12.17
N PRO A 266 12.25 -20.99 11.29
CA PRO A 266 12.83 -22.32 11.22
C PRO A 266 13.68 -22.64 12.47
N PRO A 267 13.92 -23.94 12.75
CA PRO A 267 14.57 -24.42 13.97
C PRO A 267 16.02 -23.95 14.14
N GLU A 268 16.72 -23.67 13.04
CA GLU A 268 18.13 -23.26 13.03
C GLU A 268 18.39 -21.90 13.69
N LYS A 269 17.34 -21.10 13.96
CA LYS A 269 17.43 -19.83 14.68
C LYS A 269 17.00 -20.00 16.13
N HIS A 270 17.88 -20.56 16.96
CA HIS A 270 17.62 -20.78 18.40
C HIS A 270 17.40 -19.49 19.21
N SER A 271 17.75 -18.32 18.66
CA SER A 271 17.39 -17.02 19.22
C SER A 271 17.22 -16.01 18.09
N ILE A 272 16.12 -15.25 18.11
CA ILE A 272 16.04 -14.03 17.31
C ILE A 272 17.14 -13.08 17.81
N PRO A 273 18.06 -12.59 16.94
CA PRO A 273 18.99 -11.56 17.35
C PRO A 273 18.20 -10.34 17.84
N ASN A 274 18.62 -9.70 18.94
CA ASN A 274 17.85 -8.64 19.62
C ASN A 274 17.28 -7.58 18.67
N ASN A 275 18.00 -7.26 17.58
CA ASN A 275 17.57 -6.35 16.51
C ASN A 275 16.24 -6.73 15.84
N ALA A 276 15.90 -8.01 15.76
CA ALA A 276 14.66 -8.49 15.15
C ALA A 276 13.50 -8.46 16.15
N ILE A 277 13.73 -8.64 17.45
CA ILE A 277 12.69 -8.37 18.48
C ILE A 277 12.34 -6.87 18.45
N GLU A 278 13.35 -6.00 18.40
CA GLU A 278 13.16 -4.56 18.26
C GLU A 278 12.40 -4.21 16.97
N SER A 279 12.73 -4.87 15.86
CA SER A 279 12.02 -4.68 14.59
C SER A 279 10.56 -5.10 14.66
N ILE A 280 10.25 -6.23 15.30
CA ILE A 280 8.88 -6.72 15.52
C ILE A 280 8.10 -5.71 16.36
N MET A 281 8.71 -5.25 17.45
CA MET A 281 8.08 -4.27 18.33
C MET A 281 7.89 -2.92 17.64
N SER A 282 8.88 -2.44 16.88
CA SER A 282 8.80 -1.22 16.08
C SER A 282 7.66 -1.30 15.06
N LEU A 283 7.58 -2.39 14.30
CA LEU A 283 6.49 -2.63 13.36
C LEU A 283 5.14 -2.66 14.08
N SER A 284 5.05 -3.35 15.22
CA SER A 284 3.82 -3.47 15.98
C SER A 284 3.31 -2.13 16.52
N LYS A 285 4.20 -1.25 16.99
CA LYS A 285 3.86 0.10 17.49
C LYS A 285 3.36 1.01 16.37
N ARG A 286 3.98 0.92 15.19
CA ARG A 286 3.55 1.68 14.00
C ARG A 286 2.18 1.22 13.51
N LEU A 287 1.95 -0.10 13.46
CA LEU A 287 0.68 -0.67 13.01
C LEU A 287 -0.48 -0.45 13.99
N SER A 288 -0.20 -0.45 15.29
CA SER A 288 -1.22 -0.23 16.34
C SER A 288 -1.59 1.26 16.53
N GLY A 289 -0.95 2.18 15.81
CA GLY A 289 -1.14 3.62 16.00
C GLY A 289 -0.62 4.14 17.34
N PHE A 290 0.14 3.31 18.09
CA PHE A 290 0.71 3.66 19.40
C PHE A 290 1.49 4.98 19.35
N GLU A 291 2.34 5.16 18.34
CA GLU A 291 3.17 6.36 18.20
C GLU A 291 2.34 7.61 17.94
N ILE A 292 1.27 7.49 17.15
CA ILE A 292 0.36 8.60 16.85
C ILE A 292 -0.39 9.01 18.12
N LEU A 293 -0.94 8.05 18.86
CA LEU A 293 -1.67 8.30 20.12
C LEU A 293 -0.77 8.92 21.20
N ASN A 294 0.46 8.42 21.32
CA ASN A 294 1.43 8.97 22.27
C ASN A 294 1.88 10.38 21.89
N ASN A 295 2.00 10.67 20.59
CA ASN A 295 2.30 12.03 20.13
C ASN A 295 1.12 12.98 20.36
N LEU A 296 -0.13 12.52 20.20
CA LEU A 296 -1.32 13.33 20.49
C LEU A 296 -1.44 13.70 21.98
N GLN A 297 -1.05 12.81 22.90
CA GLN A 297 -1.00 13.13 24.34
C GLN A 297 -0.02 14.27 24.68
N LYS A 298 1.08 14.39 23.93
CA LYS A 298 2.10 15.43 24.15
C LYS A 298 1.70 16.83 23.67
N PHE A 299 0.62 16.94 22.88
CA PHE A 299 0.07 18.24 22.46
C PHE A 299 -1.09 18.71 23.35
N GLY A 300 -1.44 17.93 24.38
CA GLY A 300 -2.47 18.27 25.38
C GLY A 300 -1.91 18.82 26.70
N GLU A 301 -0.59 19.00 26.80
CA GLU A 301 0.12 19.76 27.85
C GLU A 301 0.69 21.04 27.25
#